data_AF-A0A7Y9GKE6-F1
#
_entry.id   AF-A0A7Y9GKE6-F1
#
_cell.length_a   1.000
_cell.length_b   1.000
_cell.length_c   1.000
_cell.angle_alpha   90.00
_cell.angle_beta   90.00
_cell.angle_gamma   90.00
#
_symmetry.space_group_name_H-M   'P 1'
#
loop_
_entity.id
_entity.type
_entity.pdbx_description
1 polymer ?
#
loop_
_entity_poly.entity_id
_entity_poly.type
_entity_poly.pdbx_seq_one_letter_code
_entity_poly.pdbx_strand_id
1 'polypeptide(L)'
;MEKDDSAAAVIRRGEQATLWHYTDARGLHGIRVSGALLPSLREANPQDARYGDGQYLSDVPPGAMSLAQLSRRLAGVPWQGRRFTHYVEVDVMGLALVECRSCVILVPGREPLQVDGRIVSWGANEWSGT
;
A
#
# COMPACT_ATOMS: atom_id res chain seq x y z
N MET A 1 -25.39 -10.10 -24.49
CA MET A 1 -24.61 -8.99 -25.05
C MET A 1 -25.18 -7.76 -24.38
N GLU A 2 -24.53 -7.07 -23.46
CA GLU A 2 -23.14 -6.99 -23.01
C GLU A 2 -23.06 -7.15 -21.49
N LYS A 3 -21.90 -7.56 -20.98
CA LYS A 3 -21.61 -7.53 -19.54
C LYS A 3 -21.12 -6.12 -19.23
N ASP A 4 -21.83 -5.41 -18.37
CA ASP A 4 -21.34 -4.17 -17.77
C ASP A 4 -20.12 -4.50 -16.90
N ASP A 5 -18.96 -4.33 -17.51
CA ASP A 5 -17.67 -4.38 -16.85
C ASP A 5 -17.54 -3.06 -16.08
N SER A 6 -17.86 -3.10 -14.79
CA SER A 6 -17.69 -1.97 -13.89
C SER A 6 -16.18 -1.71 -13.75
N ALA A 7 -15.63 -0.90 -14.65
CA ALA A 7 -14.25 -0.50 -14.63
C ALA A 7 -14.02 0.34 -13.36
N ALA A 8 -13.25 -0.22 -12.41
CA ALA A 8 -12.70 0.54 -11.31
C ALA A 8 -12.00 1.78 -11.89
N ALA A 9 -12.33 2.97 -11.38
CA ALA A 9 -11.77 4.22 -11.88
C ALA A 9 -10.23 4.19 -11.70
N VAL A 10 -9.51 3.99 -12.82
CA VAL A 10 -8.05 4.03 -12.84
C VAL A 10 -7.62 5.48 -12.77
N ILE A 11 -7.19 5.92 -11.58
CA ILE A 11 -6.65 7.26 -11.40
C ILE A 11 -5.19 7.25 -11.84
N ARG A 12 -4.86 7.99 -12.91
CA ARG A 12 -3.48 8.32 -13.24
C ARG A 12 -3.08 9.53 -12.40
N ARG A 13 -2.29 9.34 -11.34
CA ARG A 13 -1.61 10.47 -10.69
C ARG A 13 -0.48 10.97 -11.62
N GLY A 14 -0.21 12.29 -11.61
CA GLY A 14 0.66 12.98 -12.57
C GLY A 14 2.13 12.53 -12.58
N GLU A 15 2.96 13.21 -13.39
CA GLU A 15 4.31 12.84 -13.91
C GLU A 15 5.42 12.46 -12.89
N GLN A 16 5.11 12.37 -11.61
CA GLN A 16 5.90 11.66 -10.58
C GLN A 16 5.01 11.58 -9.35
N ALA A 17 4.37 10.44 -9.14
CA ALA A 17 3.62 10.15 -7.93
C ALA A 17 4.30 8.99 -7.24
N THR A 18 4.77 9.22 -6.01
CA THR A 18 5.20 8.14 -5.12
C THR A 18 4.09 7.87 -4.09
N LEU A 19 4.02 6.62 -3.64
CA LEU A 19 3.12 6.20 -2.57
C LEU A 19 3.85 5.27 -1.61
N TRP A 20 3.33 5.13 -0.40
CA TRP A 20 3.96 4.33 0.65
C TRP A 20 3.22 3.01 0.86
N HIS A 21 3.95 1.90 0.82
CA HIS A 21 3.54 0.65 1.40
C HIS A 21 4.03 0.57 2.84
N TYR A 22 3.13 0.36 3.79
CA TYR A 22 3.50 0.18 5.19
C TYR A 22 3.56 -1.28 5.58
N THR A 23 4.54 -1.61 6.40
CA THR A 23 4.86 -2.97 6.82
C THR A 23 5.58 -2.96 8.18
N ASP A 24 6.18 -4.09 8.57
CA ASP A 24 7.08 -4.19 9.71
C ASP A 24 8.54 -4.40 9.26
N ALA A 25 9.48 -4.48 10.21
CA ALA A 25 10.90 -4.64 9.91
C ALA A 25 11.19 -5.90 9.07
N ARG A 26 10.48 -7.00 9.33
CA ARG A 26 10.63 -8.26 8.60
C ARG A 26 10.08 -8.12 7.18
N GLY A 27 8.91 -7.51 7.03
CA GLY A 27 8.30 -7.26 5.74
C GLY A 27 9.13 -6.31 4.87
N LEU A 28 9.68 -5.25 5.45
CA LEU A 28 10.63 -4.35 4.77
C LEU A 28 11.84 -5.14 4.27
N HIS A 29 12.48 -5.94 5.13
CA HIS A 29 13.61 -6.77 4.72
C HIS A 29 13.23 -7.72 3.58
N GLY A 30 12.08 -8.38 3.68
CA GLY A 30 11.56 -9.26 2.64
C GLY A 30 11.40 -8.56 1.29
N ILE A 31 10.75 -7.39 1.26
CA ILE A 31 10.56 -6.59 0.04
C ILE A 31 11.90 -6.16 -0.55
N ARG A 32 12.85 -5.76 0.31
CA ARG A 32 14.18 -5.31 -0.11
C ARG A 32 15.05 -6.42 -0.70
N VAL A 33 14.86 -7.66 -0.25
CA VAL A 33 15.60 -8.82 -0.75
C VAL A 33 14.94 -9.41 -2.00
N SER A 34 13.60 -9.48 -2.03
CA SER A 34 12.85 -10.06 -3.14
C SER A 34 12.67 -9.12 -4.31
N GLY A 35 12.79 -7.80 -4.08
CA GLY A 35 12.46 -6.79 -5.09
C GLY A 35 10.98 -6.70 -5.40
N ALA A 36 10.11 -7.29 -4.57
CA ALA A 36 8.70 -7.49 -4.90
C ALA A 36 7.75 -7.21 -3.73
N LEU A 37 6.60 -6.61 -4.04
CA LEU A 37 5.44 -6.47 -3.16
C LEU A 37 4.43 -7.59 -3.45
N LEU A 38 4.26 -8.48 -2.48
CA LEU A 38 3.28 -9.55 -2.58
C LEU A 38 1.85 -8.99 -2.49
N PRO A 39 0.91 -9.55 -3.27
CA PRO A 39 -0.48 -9.14 -3.22
C PRO A 39 -1.14 -9.62 -1.94
N SER A 40 -2.08 -8.82 -1.42
CA SER A 40 -3.11 -9.33 -0.52
C SER A 40 -4.16 -10.04 -1.37
N LEU A 41 -4.45 -11.30 -1.08
CA LEU A 41 -5.42 -12.11 -1.81
C LEU A 41 -6.63 -12.40 -0.91
N ARG A 42 -7.84 -12.20 -1.42
CA ARG A 42 -9.08 -12.50 -0.70
C ARG A 42 -9.17 -13.96 -0.30
N GLU A 43 -8.68 -14.86 -1.14
CA GLU A 43 -8.68 -16.31 -0.85
C GLU A 43 -7.79 -16.66 0.36
N ALA A 44 -6.72 -15.90 0.59
CA ALA A 44 -5.81 -16.08 1.72
C ALA A 44 -6.30 -15.35 2.97
N ASN A 45 -6.71 -14.08 2.83
CA ASN A 45 -7.28 -13.29 3.92
C ASN A 45 -8.23 -12.19 3.39
N PRO A 46 -9.55 -12.40 3.46
CA PRO A 46 -10.53 -11.40 3.03
C PRO A 46 -10.43 -10.07 3.77
N GLN A 47 -9.90 -10.06 5.01
CA GLN A 47 -9.75 -8.84 5.81
C GLN A 47 -8.61 -7.95 5.31
N ASP A 48 -7.57 -8.55 4.73
CA ASP A 48 -6.45 -7.82 4.15
C ASP A 48 -6.74 -7.37 2.70
N ALA A 49 -7.61 -8.11 1.99
CA ALA A 49 -8.02 -7.80 0.62
C ALA A 49 -9.46 -7.23 0.51
N ARG A 50 -9.82 -6.33 1.44
CA ARG A 50 -11.19 -5.76 1.55
C ARG A 50 -11.72 -5.16 0.25
N TYR A 51 -10.83 -4.53 -0.51
CA TYR A 51 -11.16 -3.77 -1.71
C TYR A 51 -10.78 -4.49 -3.01
N GLY A 52 -10.36 -5.76 -2.91
CA GLY A 52 -9.89 -6.55 -4.05
C GLY A 52 -8.49 -7.11 -3.81
N ASP A 53 -8.09 -8.00 -4.72
CA ASP A 53 -6.75 -8.59 -4.73
C ASP A 53 -5.74 -7.58 -5.26
N GLY A 54 -4.60 -7.46 -4.58
CA GLY A 54 -3.51 -6.61 -5.04
C GLY A 54 -2.66 -6.01 -3.93
N GLN A 55 -1.83 -5.05 -4.32
CA GLN A 55 -0.92 -4.36 -3.41
C GLN A 55 -1.57 -3.08 -2.89
N TYR A 56 -1.53 -2.88 -1.58
CA TYR A 56 -2.11 -1.72 -0.92
C TYR A 56 -1.04 -0.68 -0.61
N LEU A 57 -1.28 0.54 -1.06
CA LEU A 57 -0.42 1.71 -0.89
C LEU A 57 -1.22 2.85 -0.21
N SER A 58 -0.50 3.85 0.28
CA SER A 58 -1.02 5.00 1.01
C SER A 58 -0.38 6.28 0.48
N ASP A 59 -1.12 7.38 0.51
CA ASP A 59 -0.64 8.75 0.26
C ASP A 59 -0.29 9.49 1.57
N VAL A 60 -0.37 8.81 2.71
CA VAL A 60 0.11 9.32 4.00
C VAL A 60 1.63 9.13 4.06
N PRO A 61 2.42 10.20 4.22
CA PRO A 61 3.86 10.08 4.37
C PRO A 61 4.26 9.50 5.74
N PRO A 62 5.40 8.80 5.83
CA PRO A 62 5.93 8.30 7.09
C PRO A 62 6.17 9.44 8.07
N GLY A 63 5.96 9.18 9.37
CA GLY A 63 6.10 10.17 10.43
C GLY A 63 4.98 11.21 10.50
N ALA A 64 3.94 11.14 9.66
CA ALA A 64 2.83 12.09 9.70
C ALA A 64 1.92 11.95 10.94
N MET A 65 1.83 10.75 11.52
CA MET A 65 0.98 10.45 12.67
C MET A 65 1.48 9.21 13.42
N SER A 66 1.02 9.02 14.67
CA SER A 66 1.33 7.83 15.46
C SER A 66 0.86 6.54 14.78
N LEU A 67 1.47 5.40 15.15
CA LEU A 67 1.09 4.09 14.62
C LEU A 67 -0.40 3.75 14.89
N ALA A 68 -0.95 4.19 16.02
CA ALA A 68 -2.35 3.96 16.35
C ALA A 68 -3.29 4.79 15.45
N GLN A 69 -2.94 6.05 15.17
CA GLN A 69 -3.69 6.90 14.25
C GLN A 69 -3.61 6.35 12.81
N LEU A 70 -2.42 5.95 12.37
CA LEU A 70 -2.23 5.35 11.04
C LEU A 70 -3.01 4.05 10.91
N SER A 71 -2.98 3.21 11.94
CA SER A 71 -3.79 1.99 12.00
C SER A 71 -5.28 2.28 11.90
N ARG A 72 -5.78 3.28 12.64
CA ARG A 72 -7.19 3.69 12.53
C ARG A 72 -7.52 4.15 11.12
N ARG A 73 -6.63 4.92 10.49
CA ARG A 73 -6.80 5.45 9.12
C ARG A 73 -6.82 4.33 8.08
N LEU A 74 -5.83 3.43 8.11
CA LEU A 74 -5.61 2.42 7.07
C LEU A 74 -6.34 1.09 7.29
N ALA A 75 -6.55 0.67 8.53
CA ALA A 75 -7.23 -0.59 8.87
C ALA A 75 -8.62 -0.41 9.51
N GLY A 76 -8.97 0.81 9.92
CA GLY A 76 -10.23 1.12 10.60
C GLY A 76 -10.20 0.84 12.10
N VAL A 77 -9.06 0.40 12.66
CA VAL A 77 -8.88 0.07 14.09
C VAL A 77 -7.52 0.56 14.59
N PRO A 78 -7.35 1.00 15.85
CA PRO A 78 -6.12 1.64 16.32
C PRO A 78 -5.07 0.63 16.83
N TRP A 79 -5.44 -0.62 17.08
CA TRP A 79 -4.57 -1.61 17.74
C TRP A 79 -3.70 -2.44 16.79
N GLN A 80 -3.71 -2.17 15.47
CA GLN A 80 -2.87 -2.87 14.49
C GLN A 80 -1.58 -2.11 14.13
N GLY A 81 -1.18 -1.11 14.94
CA GLY A 81 -0.02 -0.25 14.70
C GLY A 81 1.30 -0.99 14.39
N ARG A 82 1.47 -2.21 14.90
CA ARG A 82 2.65 -3.06 14.63
C ARG A 82 2.90 -3.31 13.14
N ARG A 83 1.84 -3.34 12.33
CA ARG A 83 1.90 -3.55 10.87
C ARG A 83 2.42 -2.35 10.08
N PHE A 84 2.60 -1.20 10.75
CA PHE A 84 2.92 0.07 10.09
C PHE A 84 4.18 0.72 10.66
N THR A 85 5.07 -0.08 11.25
CA THR A 85 6.31 0.40 11.88
C THR A 85 7.38 0.76 10.87
N HIS A 86 7.28 0.27 9.64
CA HIS A 86 8.23 0.51 8.56
C HIS A 86 7.48 0.80 7.26
N TYR A 87 8.19 1.34 6.28
CA TYR A 87 7.62 1.65 4.99
C TYR A 87 8.60 1.40 3.84
N VAL A 88 8.03 1.27 2.64
CA VAL A 88 8.72 1.42 1.36
C VAL A 88 7.95 2.44 0.53
N GLU A 89 8.63 3.47 0.04
CA GLU A 89 8.11 4.42 -0.93
C GLU A 89 8.35 3.89 -2.35
N VAL A 90 7.29 3.88 -3.15
CA VAL A 90 7.26 3.28 -4.48
C VAL A 90 6.86 4.32 -5.50
N ASP A 91 7.63 4.44 -6.57
CA ASP A 91 7.23 5.15 -7.79
C ASP A 91 6.09 4.36 -8.48
N VAL A 92 4.91 4.97 -8.48
CA VAL A 92 3.69 4.37 -9.05
C VAL A 92 3.40 4.84 -10.48
N MET A 93 4.36 5.51 -11.13
CA MET A 93 4.21 5.88 -12.53
C MET A 93 3.95 4.66 -13.41
N GLY A 94 2.91 4.78 -14.25
CA GLY A 94 2.49 3.72 -15.16
C GLY A 94 1.75 2.55 -14.50
N LEU A 95 1.55 2.55 -13.17
CA LEU A 95 0.72 1.57 -12.50
C LEU A 95 -0.76 1.95 -12.59
N ALA A 96 -1.63 0.95 -12.72
CA ALA A 96 -3.07 1.14 -12.58
C ALA A 96 -3.39 1.28 -11.08
N LEU A 97 -3.99 2.41 -10.70
CA LEU A 97 -4.33 2.72 -9.31
C LEU A 97 -5.84 2.86 -9.14
N VAL A 98 -6.36 2.25 -8.09
CA VAL A 98 -7.76 2.40 -7.66
C VAL A 98 -7.77 3.03 -6.29
N GLU A 99 -8.37 4.21 -6.16
CA GLU A 99 -8.61 4.81 -4.84
C GLU A 99 -9.80 4.11 -4.18
N CYS A 100 -9.53 3.27 -3.19
CA CYS A 100 -10.56 2.49 -2.51
C CYS A 100 -11.31 3.32 -1.46
N ARG A 101 -10.54 4.13 -0.73
CA ARG A 101 -11.00 5.16 0.20
C ARG A 101 -9.85 6.14 0.42
N SER A 102 -10.12 7.24 1.10
CA SER A 102 -9.07 8.18 1.48
C SER A 102 -7.92 7.46 2.21
N CYS A 103 -6.70 7.66 1.70
CA CYS A 103 -5.44 7.05 2.13
C CYS A 103 -5.27 5.54 1.89
N VAL A 104 -6.17 4.89 1.14
CA VAL A 104 -6.01 3.49 0.75
C VAL A 104 -6.14 3.38 -0.75
N ILE A 105 -5.01 3.13 -1.40
CA ILE A 105 -4.87 3.00 -2.84
C ILE A 105 -4.50 1.55 -3.15
N LEU A 106 -5.21 0.94 -4.08
CA LEU A 106 -4.95 -0.41 -4.55
C LEU A 106 -4.24 -0.38 -5.91
N VAL A 107 -3.18 -1.16 -6.03
CA VAL A 107 -2.65 -1.64 -7.31
C VAL A 107 -3.27 -3.01 -7.55
N PRO A 108 -4.26 -3.16 -8.46
CA PRO A 108 -4.94 -4.44 -8.65
C PRO A 108 -4.00 -5.50 -9.22
N GLY A 109 -4.04 -6.71 -8.69
CA GLY A 109 -3.23 -7.82 -9.20
C GLY A 109 -3.23 -9.04 -8.29
N ARG A 110 -2.95 -10.21 -8.87
CA ARG A 110 -2.80 -11.46 -8.10
C ARG A 110 -1.37 -11.98 -8.07
N GLU A 111 -0.47 -11.31 -8.78
CA GLU A 111 0.95 -11.64 -8.86
C GLU A 111 1.80 -10.66 -8.03
N PRO A 112 3.02 -11.04 -7.63
CA PRO A 112 3.98 -10.13 -7.04
C PRO A 112 4.26 -8.92 -7.94
N LEU A 113 4.07 -7.71 -7.41
CA LEU A 113 4.44 -6.48 -8.09
C LEU A 113 5.95 -6.29 -7.95
N GLN A 114 6.67 -6.35 -9.06
CA GLN A 114 8.09 -6.03 -9.10
C GLN A 114 8.29 -4.54 -8.80
N VAL A 115 9.07 -4.24 -7.77
CA VAL A 115 9.41 -2.89 -7.33
C VAL A 115 10.91 -2.60 -7.38
N ASP A 116 11.73 -3.54 -7.84
CA ASP A 116 13.11 -3.26 -8.23
C ASP A 116 13.15 -2.12 -9.25
N GLY A 117 13.92 -1.07 -8.93
CA GLY A 117 13.99 0.17 -9.71
C GLY A 117 12.81 1.13 -9.52
N ARG A 118 11.77 0.76 -8.77
CA ARG A 118 10.65 1.65 -8.37
C ARG A 118 10.76 2.13 -6.93
N ILE A 119 11.57 1.49 -6.10
CA ILE A 119 11.76 1.91 -4.70
C ILE A 119 12.50 3.26 -4.68
N VAL A 120 11.84 4.30 -4.16
CA VAL A 120 12.40 5.66 -4.02
C VAL A 120 13.06 5.82 -2.64
N SER A 121 12.41 5.34 -1.59
CA SER A 121 12.93 5.39 -0.22
C SER A 121 12.33 4.26 0.63
N TRP A 122 12.91 4.02 1.81
CA TRP A 122 12.41 3.04 2.78
C TRP A 122 12.98 3.36 4.16
N GLY A 123 12.30 2.91 5.22
CA GLY A 123 12.80 3.12 6.57
C GLY A 123 11.80 2.82 7.68
N ALA A 124 12.17 3.21 8.89
CA ALA A 124 11.26 3.20 10.04
C ALA A 124 10.23 4.32 9.91
N ASN A 125 8.99 4.03 10.30
CA ASN A 125 7.90 5.00 10.38
C ASN A 125 7.90 5.64 11.77
N GLU A 126 8.82 6.57 11.98
CA GLU A 126 8.99 7.25 13.25
C GLU A 126 8.16 8.53 13.30
N TRP A 127 7.15 8.56 14.17
CA TRP A 127 6.38 9.77 14.44
C TRP A 127 7.17 10.64 15.42
N SER A 128 7.52 11.85 14.99
CA SER A 128 8.23 12.83 15.83
C SER A 128 7.31 13.77 16.59
N GLY A 129 5.98 13.60 16.47
CA GLY A 129 5.00 14.43 17.15
C GLY A 129 4.73 13.97 18.58
N THR A 130 4.69 14.93 19.50
CA THR A 130 4.23 14.80 20.90
C THR A 130 2.76 15.12 21.03
#